data_AF-A0A9W9ELV6-F1
#
_entry.id   AF-A0A9W9ELV6-F1
#
_cell.length_a   1.000
_cell.length_b   1.000
_cell.length_c   1.000
_cell.angle_alpha   90.00
_cell.angle_beta   90.00
_cell.angle_gamma   90.00
#
_symmetry.space_group_name_H-M   'P 1'
#
loop_
_entity.id
_entity.type
_entity.pdbx_description
1 polymer ?
#
loop_
_entity_poly.entity_id
_entity_poly.type
_entity_poly.pdbx_seq_one_letter_code
_entity_poly.pdbx_strand_id
1 'polypeptide(L)'
;MGVMRLPRPTGIYVPNSPTRSLTNDMISPPLSPEFTFDADTVIPSIMPALEYISSKLQQRMMHVTLLVGRGKPFPTGQASDLMIIPITPLDPASWRVLERAISKSAKKFSLGQSWTDALNRSQYERQANEYLVQQSILQNEVVFSQEGLTLLNMDRIYTFKRRLCILSNRPFSRSDGQSMTSCVQLLHRLIVDFQGRPFSKAFFHRVYEQLDVSDELLTAVATAYKNVHKQEAIILPPRAKAEHSRKSPIRSARVRRQPPPAKSSVAVKSGVPVKAGVPAKRGPKTPLSASDVTPITRNEWNILVSQDIRQLQPTVTKWTPSPTVLAVA
;
A
#
# COMPACT_ATOMS: atom_id res chain seq x y z
N MET A 1 -68.84 -53.65 -15.91
CA MET A 1 -67.44 -53.23 -15.65
C MET A 1 -66.76 -52.97 -16.99
N GLY A 2 -66.99 -51.80 -17.59
CA GLY A 2 -66.41 -51.39 -18.88
C GLY A 2 -65.24 -50.44 -18.65
N VAL A 3 -64.05 -50.82 -19.11
CA VAL A 3 -62.83 -50.02 -18.97
C VAL A 3 -62.69 -49.13 -20.21
N MET A 4 -63.11 -47.87 -20.10
CA MET A 4 -62.83 -46.85 -21.12
C MET A 4 -61.33 -46.54 -21.13
N ARG A 5 -60.62 -46.97 -22.17
CA ARG A 5 -59.26 -46.52 -22.45
C ARG A 5 -59.32 -45.27 -23.32
N LEU A 6 -58.97 -44.13 -22.72
CA LEU A 6 -58.80 -42.86 -23.43
C LEU A 6 -57.60 -42.94 -24.39
N PRO A 7 -57.72 -42.43 -25.62
CA PRO A 7 -56.62 -42.37 -26.59
C PRO A 7 -55.56 -41.35 -26.16
N ARG A 8 -54.29 -41.70 -26.34
CA ARG A 8 -53.14 -40.81 -26.10
C ARG A 8 -53.19 -39.61 -27.05
N PRO A 9 -52.87 -38.39 -26.58
CA PRO A 9 -52.88 -37.21 -27.43
C PRO A 9 -51.79 -37.31 -28.51
N THR A 10 -52.18 -36.82 -29.68
CA THR A 10 -51.42 -36.69 -30.92
C THR A 10 -50.07 -36.00 -30.70
N GLY A 11 -49.03 -36.54 -31.35
CA GLY A 11 -47.71 -35.94 -31.38
C GLY A 11 -47.78 -34.54 -31.98
N ILE A 12 -47.27 -33.56 -31.24
CA ILE A 12 -47.03 -32.20 -31.73
C ILE A 12 -45.95 -32.31 -32.80
N TYR A 13 -46.36 -32.13 -34.06
CA TYR A 13 -45.45 -31.99 -35.19
C TYR A 13 -44.71 -30.66 -35.05
N VAL A 14 -43.45 -30.72 -34.61
CA VAL A 14 -42.54 -29.57 -34.65
C VAL A 14 -41.92 -29.57 -36.04
N PRO A 15 -42.12 -28.51 -36.86
CA PRO A 15 -41.46 -28.40 -38.15
C PRO A 15 -39.94 -28.43 -37.95
N ASN A 16 -39.23 -29.19 -38.78
CA ASN A 16 -37.78 -29.23 -38.88
C ASN A 16 -37.22 -27.80 -39.07
N SER A 17 -37.00 -27.12 -37.95
CA SER A 17 -36.17 -25.93 -37.88
C SER A 17 -34.74 -26.43 -37.92
N PRO A 18 -33.86 -25.87 -38.77
CA PRO A 18 -32.46 -26.31 -38.77
C PRO A 18 -31.94 -26.13 -37.35
N THR A 19 -31.51 -27.22 -36.74
CA THR A 19 -30.82 -27.21 -35.46
C THR A 19 -29.73 -26.16 -35.57
N ARG A 20 -29.95 -24.99 -34.96
CA ARG A 20 -28.94 -23.94 -34.84
C ARG A 20 -27.84 -24.59 -34.02
N SER A 21 -26.84 -25.14 -34.71
CA SER A 21 -25.71 -25.76 -34.03
C SER A 21 -25.12 -24.67 -33.15
N LEU A 22 -25.06 -24.97 -31.85
CA LEU A 22 -24.61 -24.03 -30.85
C LEU A 22 -23.12 -23.81 -31.14
N THR A 23 -22.79 -22.73 -31.87
CA THR A 23 -21.41 -22.43 -32.22
C THR A 23 -20.69 -21.91 -30.98
N ASN A 24 -19.38 -22.17 -30.89
CA ASN A 24 -18.55 -21.70 -29.76
C ASN A 24 -18.67 -20.17 -29.55
N ASP A 25 -19.00 -19.42 -30.60
CA ASP A 25 -19.21 -17.96 -30.55
C ASP A 25 -20.52 -17.54 -29.85
N MET A 26 -21.45 -18.48 -29.62
CA MET A 26 -22.67 -18.27 -28.82
C MET A 26 -22.46 -18.63 -27.34
N ILE A 27 -21.32 -19.23 -27.00
CA ILE A 27 -20.91 -19.49 -25.62
C ILE A 27 -20.11 -18.27 -25.19
N SER A 28 -20.65 -17.48 -24.26
CA SER A 28 -19.85 -16.43 -23.62
C SER A 28 -18.54 -17.07 -23.17
N PRO A 29 -17.38 -16.43 -23.40
CA PRO A 29 -16.11 -16.95 -22.88
C PRO A 29 -16.31 -17.30 -21.40
N PRO A 30 -15.79 -18.44 -20.91
CA PRO A 30 -15.94 -18.81 -19.51
C PRO A 30 -15.53 -17.58 -18.71
N LEU A 31 -16.41 -17.14 -17.79
CA LEU A 31 -16.18 -16.00 -16.91
C LEU A 31 -14.72 -16.10 -16.48
N SER A 32 -13.89 -15.16 -16.95
CA SER A 32 -12.46 -15.25 -16.70
C SER A 32 -12.28 -15.41 -15.19
N PRO A 33 -11.42 -16.33 -14.73
CA PRO A 33 -11.24 -16.58 -13.29
C PRO A 33 -10.86 -15.30 -12.53
N GLU A 34 -10.32 -14.31 -13.26
CA GLU A 34 -10.29 -12.92 -12.87
C GLU A 34 -11.66 -12.24 -13.06
N PHE A 35 -12.55 -12.43 -12.10
CA PHE A 35 -13.56 -11.41 -11.79
C PHE A 35 -12.80 -10.18 -11.27
N THR A 36 -12.24 -9.38 -12.19
CA THR A 36 -11.57 -8.12 -11.90
C THR A 36 -12.60 -7.09 -11.51
N PHE A 37 -13.03 -7.16 -10.24
CA PHE A 37 -13.56 -6.00 -9.54
C PHE A 37 -12.40 -5.01 -9.38
N ASP A 38 -12.05 -4.34 -10.47
CA ASP A 38 -11.43 -3.02 -10.36
C ASP A 38 -12.56 -2.15 -9.84
N ALA A 39 -12.46 -1.79 -8.56
CA ALA A 39 -13.54 -1.16 -7.82
C ALA A 39 -13.95 0.21 -8.37
N ASP A 40 -13.24 0.68 -9.40
CA ASP A 40 -13.53 1.87 -10.19
C ASP A 40 -14.64 1.66 -11.23
N THR A 41 -15.05 0.42 -11.52
CA THR A 41 -16.17 0.15 -12.44
C THR A 41 -17.07 -0.96 -11.91
N VAL A 42 -18.31 -0.63 -11.54
CA VAL A 42 -19.37 -1.63 -11.42
C VAL A 42 -19.52 -2.30 -12.76
N ILE A 43 -19.20 -3.60 -12.84
CA ILE A 43 -19.34 -4.33 -14.09
C ILE A 43 -20.83 -4.33 -14.48
N PRO A 44 -21.22 -4.03 -15.73
CA PRO A 44 -22.62 -4.05 -16.14
C PRO A 44 -23.34 -5.36 -15.80
N SER A 45 -22.61 -6.48 -15.69
CA SER A 45 -23.13 -7.79 -15.31
C SER A 45 -23.65 -7.88 -13.87
N ILE A 46 -23.10 -7.10 -12.94
CA ILE A 46 -23.54 -7.12 -11.52
C ILE A 46 -24.61 -6.08 -11.21
N MET A 47 -24.82 -5.10 -12.10
CA MET A 47 -25.80 -4.03 -11.88
C MET A 47 -27.21 -4.58 -11.55
N PRO A 48 -27.78 -5.55 -12.29
CA PRO A 48 -29.11 -6.08 -11.98
C PRO A 48 -29.19 -6.79 -10.61
N ALA A 49 -28.06 -7.35 -10.14
CA ALA A 49 -27.98 -7.97 -8.83
C ALA A 49 -28.01 -6.92 -7.72
N LEU A 50 -27.29 -5.81 -7.89
CA LEU A 50 -27.26 -4.69 -6.95
C LEU A 50 -28.61 -3.99 -6.85
N GLU A 51 -29.28 -3.75 -7.98
CA GLU A 51 -30.64 -3.21 -8.02
C GLU A 51 -31.64 -4.12 -7.30
N TYR A 52 -31.53 -5.44 -7.53
CA TYR A 52 -32.37 -6.40 -6.83
C TYR A 52 -32.12 -6.38 -5.32
N ILE A 53 -30.86 -6.32 -4.87
CA ILE A 53 -30.54 -6.20 -3.45
C ILE A 53 -31.14 -4.91 -2.90
N SER A 54 -30.90 -3.77 -3.56
CA SER A 54 -31.42 -2.46 -3.16
C SER A 54 -32.94 -2.49 -2.97
N SER A 55 -33.68 -3.00 -3.95
CA SER A 55 -35.14 -3.17 -3.89
C SER A 55 -35.59 -4.05 -2.72
N LYS A 56 -34.84 -5.10 -2.39
CA LYS A 56 -35.15 -5.99 -1.25
C LYS A 56 -34.92 -5.32 0.10
N LEU A 57 -33.91 -4.47 0.22
CA LEU A 57 -33.65 -3.70 1.44
C LEU A 57 -34.67 -2.56 1.58
N GLN A 58 -35.01 -1.88 0.48
CA GLN A 58 -36.07 -0.87 0.41
C GLN A 58 -37.44 -1.43 0.84
N GLN A 59 -37.81 -2.64 0.39
CA GLN A 59 -39.04 -3.32 0.81
C GLN A 59 -39.14 -3.55 2.33
N ARG A 60 -38.01 -3.45 3.05
CA ARG A 60 -37.93 -3.53 4.51
C ARG A 60 -37.66 -2.18 5.17
N MET A 61 -37.79 -1.08 4.43
CA MET A 61 -37.47 0.29 4.88
C MET A 61 -36.04 0.38 5.46
N MET A 62 -35.11 -0.37 4.88
CA MET A 62 -33.74 -0.49 5.35
C MET A 62 -32.78 0.09 4.32
N HIS A 63 -31.86 0.93 4.78
CA HIS A 63 -30.74 1.42 3.98
C HIS A 63 -29.42 0.92 4.54
N VAL A 64 -28.63 0.24 3.72
CA VAL A 64 -27.32 -0.27 4.11
C VAL A 64 -26.24 0.37 3.26
N THR A 65 -25.20 0.86 3.92
CA THR A 65 -23.97 1.29 3.24
C THR A 65 -22.91 0.22 3.40
N LEU A 66 -22.43 -0.33 2.28
CA LEU A 66 -21.40 -1.35 2.23
C LEU A 66 -20.12 -0.76 1.65
N LEU A 67 -19.01 -1.09 2.27
CA LEU A 67 -17.68 -0.90 1.72
C LEU A 67 -17.33 -2.11 0.86
N VAL A 68 -16.92 -1.91 -0.40
CA VAL A 68 -16.62 -3.00 -1.34
C VAL A 68 -15.22 -2.83 -1.93
N GLY A 69 -14.48 -3.93 -2.03
CA GLY A 69 -13.21 -3.97 -2.76
C GLY A 69 -12.50 -5.30 -2.54
N ARG A 70 -11.15 -5.33 -2.50
CA ARG A 70 -10.38 -6.55 -2.26
C ARG A 70 -9.68 -6.64 -0.90
N GLY A 71 -9.94 -7.72 -0.17
CA GLY A 71 -9.27 -8.10 1.09
C GLY A 71 -7.95 -8.83 0.85
N LYS A 72 -7.21 -9.12 1.93
CA LYS A 72 -5.91 -9.82 1.89
C LYS A 72 -6.01 -11.19 1.21
N PRO A 73 -4.96 -11.66 0.51
CA PRO A 73 -5.00 -12.95 -0.15
C PRO A 73 -4.79 -14.01 0.92
N PHE A 74 -5.72 -14.95 1.02
CA PHE A 74 -5.48 -16.07 1.93
C PHE A 74 -4.36 -16.95 1.36
N PRO A 75 -3.45 -17.45 2.21
CA PRO A 75 -2.39 -18.38 1.77
C PRO A 75 -2.95 -19.72 1.27
N THR A 76 -4.25 -19.94 1.38
CA THR A 76 -4.96 -21.19 1.07
C THR A 76 -5.35 -21.35 -0.41
N GLY A 77 -4.98 -20.43 -1.30
CA GLY A 77 -5.27 -20.54 -2.74
C GLY A 77 -6.74 -20.38 -3.11
N GLN A 78 -7.56 -19.78 -2.23
CA GLN A 78 -8.98 -19.53 -2.52
C GLN A 78 -9.17 -18.30 -3.42
N ALA A 79 -10.15 -18.40 -4.33
CA ALA A 79 -10.38 -17.43 -5.41
C ALA A 79 -11.08 -16.12 -4.99
N SER A 80 -11.49 -15.99 -3.73
CA SER A 80 -12.38 -14.89 -3.30
C SER A 80 -11.64 -13.82 -2.51
N ASP A 81 -10.87 -12.99 -3.22
CA ASP A 81 -10.25 -11.76 -2.68
C ASP A 81 -11.28 -10.66 -2.35
N LEU A 82 -12.57 -10.86 -2.62
CA LEU A 82 -13.61 -9.85 -2.39
C LEU A 82 -13.78 -9.57 -0.89
N MET A 83 -13.94 -8.30 -0.54
CA MET A 83 -14.23 -7.83 0.81
C MET A 83 -15.44 -6.91 0.75
N ILE A 84 -16.40 -7.18 1.64
CA ILE A 84 -17.65 -6.43 1.78
C ILE A 84 -17.82 -6.14 3.25
N ILE A 85 -17.81 -4.88 3.68
CA ILE A 85 -17.94 -4.53 5.10
C ILE A 85 -19.10 -3.54 5.27
N PRO A 86 -20.14 -3.87 6.05
CA PRO A 86 -21.14 -2.87 6.41
C PRO A 86 -20.51 -1.73 7.23
N ILE A 87 -20.70 -0.49 6.79
CA ILE A 87 -20.12 0.68 7.44
C ILE A 87 -20.75 0.91 8.82
N THR A 88 -22.04 0.68 8.94
CA THR A 88 -22.78 0.73 10.21
C THR A 88 -22.96 -0.68 10.78
N PRO A 89 -22.90 -0.85 12.12
CA PRO A 89 -23.18 -2.15 12.73
C PRO A 89 -24.65 -2.48 12.49
N LEU A 90 -24.90 -3.65 11.92
CA LEU A 90 -26.24 -4.14 11.65
C LEU A 90 -26.68 -5.03 12.81
N ASP A 91 -27.94 -4.89 13.23
CA ASP A 91 -28.56 -5.81 14.17
C ASP A 91 -28.75 -7.20 13.53
N PRO A 92 -28.94 -8.27 14.34
CA PRO A 92 -29.09 -9.63 13.82
C PRO A 92 -30.28 -9.83 12.86
N ALA A 93 -31.32 -8.99 12.93
CA ALA A 93 -32.46 -9.10 12.03
C ALA A 93 -32.14 -8.47 10.67
N SER A 94 -31.61 -7.24 10.67
CA SER A 94 -31.13 -6.54 9.47
C SER A 94 -30.05 -7.33 8.74
N TRP A 95 -29.13 -7.94 9.50
CA TRP A 95 -28.13 -8.84 8.93
C TRP A 95 -28.74 -10.00 8.15
N ARG A 96 -29.70 -10.72 8.75
CA ARG A 96 -30.40 -11.83 8.09
C ARG A 96 -31.15 -11.38 6.83
N VAL A 97 -31.67 -10.16 6.81
CA VAL A 97 -32.33 -9.60 5.61
C VAL A 97 -31.29 -9.38 4.51
N LEU A 98 -30.18 -8.72 4.83
CA LEU A 98 -29.09 -8.46 3.89
C LEU A 98 -28.50 -9.76 3.33
N GLU A 99 -28.14 -10.70 4.21
CA GLU A 99 -27.58 -12.00 3.84
C GLU A 99 -28.52 -12.75 2.89
N ARG A 100 -29.82 -12.84 3.20
CA ARG A 100 -30.81 -13.48 2.31
C ARG A 100 -30.95 -12.76 0.97
N ALA A 101 -30.89 -11.42 0.95
CA ALA A 101 -30.97 -10.65 -0.29
C ALA A 101 -29.76 -10.96 -1.18
N ILE A 102 -28.54 -10.93 -0.61
CA ILE A 102 -27.31 -11.27 -1.32
C ILE A 102 -27.32 -12.72 -1.79
N SER A 103 -27.64 -13.71 -0.93
CA SER A 103 -27.68 -15.12 -1.35
C SER A 103 -28.72 -15.40 -2.44
N LYS A 104 -29.86 -14.71 -2.44
CA LYS A 104 -30.84 -14.81 -3.52
C LYS A 104 -30.33 -14.18 -4.81
N SER A 105 -29.68 -13.03 -4.71
CA SER A 105 -29.07 -12.36 -5.87
C SER A 105 -27.96 -13.20 -6.49
N ALA A 106 -27.15 -13.89 -5.68
CA ALA A 106 -26.13 -14.83 -6.10
C ALA A 106 -26.67 -15.96 -6.96
N LYS A 107 -27.79 -16.54 -6.54
CA LYS A 107 -28.45 -17.60 -7.31
C LYS A 107 -29.13 -17.07 -8.57
N LYS A 108 -29.72 -15.87 -8.52
CA LYS A 108 -30.57 -15.34 -9.60
C LYS A 108 -29.78 -14.65 -10.71
N PHE A 109 -28.68 -13.98 -10.37
CA PHE A 109 -27.91 -13.13 -11.28
C PHE A 109 -26.46 -13.59 -11.41
N SER A 110 -26.15 -14.82 -10.96
CA SER A 110 -24.79 -15.35 -10.94
C SER A 110 -23.80 -14.44 -10.20
N LEU A 111 -24.27 -13.71 -9.18
CA LEU A 111 -23.37 -13.02 -8.25
C LEU A 111 -22.53 -14.11 -7.57
N GLY A 112 -21.20 -14.06 -7.71
CA GLY A 112 -20.33 -15.12 -7.23
C GLY A 112 -20.52 -15.41 -5.73
N GLN A 113 -20.29 -16.66 -5.31
CA GLN A 113 -20.35 -17.02 -3.87
C GLN A 113 -19.41 -16.18 -3.00
N SER A 114 -18.38 -15.61 -3.62
CA SER A 114 -17.48 -14.61 -3.04
C SER A 114 -18.19 -13.46 -2.31
N TRP A 115 -19.39 -13.05 -2.74
CA TRP A 115 -20.17 -12.00 -2.07
C TRP A 115 -20.75 -12.47 -0.74
N THR A 116 -21.34 -13.67 -0.71
CA THR A 116 -21.87 -14.27 0.52
C THR A 116 -20.74 -14.56 1.50
N ASP A 117 -19.64 -15.14 1.00
CA ASP A 117 -18.46 -15.45 1.81
C ASP A 117 -17.80 -14.17 2.36
N ALA A 118 -17.70 -13.12 1.55
CA ALA A 118 -17.17 -11.81 1.97
C ALA A 118 -18.02 -11.16 3.04
N LEU A 119 -19.34 -11.18 2.88
CA LEU A 119 -20.25 -10.64 3.89
C LEU A 119 -20.10 -11.43 5.21
N ASN A 120 -20.08 -12.76 5.17
CA ASN A 120 -19.94 -13.58 6.38
C ASN A 120 -18.59 -13.35 7.09
N ARG A 121 -17.49 -13.25 6.34
CA ARG A 121 -16.16 -12.92 6.91
C ARG A 121 -16.13 -11.57 7.60
N SER A 122 -16.84 -10.58 7.03
CA SER A 122 -16.85 -9.22 7.57
C SER A 122 -17.39 -9.12 9.00
N GLN A 123 -18.21 -10.06 9.45
CA GLN A 123 -18.69 -10.09 10.84
C GLN A 123 -17.53 -10.14 11.83
N TYR A 124 -16.49 -10.92 11.52
CA TYR A 124 -15.33 -11.15 12.39
C TYR A 124 -14.21 -10.16 12.09
N GLU A 125 -14.03 -9.80 10.81
CA GLU A 125 -12.90 -8.96 10.36
C GLU A 125 -13.18 -7.46 10.49
N ARG A 126 -14.42 -7.03 10.75
CA ARG A 126 -14.78 -5.61 10.79
C ARG A 126 -13.92 -4.80 11.77
N GLN A 127 -13.71 -5.31 12.98
CA GLN A 127 -12.93 -4.61 14.00
C GLN A 127 -11.47 -4.43 13.55
N ALA A 128 -10.88 -5.44 12.92
CA ALA A 128 -9.52 -5.37 12.38
C ALA A 128 -9.39 -4.37 11.20
N ASN A 129 -10.50 -3.97 10.58
CA ASN A 129 -10.55 -3.06 9.43
C ASN A 129 -11.14 -1.69 9.77
N GLU A 130 -11.24 -1.32 11.05
CA GLU A 130 -11.85 -0.06 11.47
C GLU A 130 -11.18 1.17 10.84
N TYR A 131 -9.84 1.22 10.83
CA TYR A 131 -9.10 2.31 10.19
C TYR A 131 -9.38 2.39 8.68
N LEU A 132 -9.46 1.25 8.00
CA LEU A 132 -9.79 1.18 6.57
C LEU A 132 -11.21 1.71 6.30
N VAL A 133 -12.17 1.33 7.15
CA VAL A 133 -13.55 1.82 7.06
C VAL A 133 -13.59 3.34 7.24
N GLN A 134 -12.90 3.87 8.26
CA GLN A 134 -12.82 5.32 8.50
C GLN A 134 -12.23 6.08 7.30
N GLN A 135 -11.09 5.63 6.78
CA GLN A 135 -10.45 6.27 5.61
C GLN A 135 -11.33 6.20 4.36
N SER A 136 -12.02 5.07 4.14
CA SER A 136 -12.90 4.91 2.99
C SER A 136 -14.15 5.80 3.07
N ILE A 137 -14.70 6.04 4.27
CA ILE A 137 -15.77 7.02 4.50
C ILE A 137 -15.28 8.43 4.19
N LEU A 138 -14.06 8.79 4.63
CA LEU A 138 -13.47 10.11 4.35
C LEU A 138 -13.25 10.32 2.85
N GLN A 139 -12.86 9.27 2.12
CA GLN A 139 -12.74 9.32 0.66
C GLN A 139 -14.10 9.46 -0.03
N ASN A 140 -15.16 8.88 0.55
CA ASN A 140 -16.56 8.95 0.07
C ASN A 140 -16.72 8.67 -1.44
N GLU A 141 -15.99 7.69 -1.95
CA GLU A 141 -16.10 7.31 -3.35
C GLU A 141 -17.28 6.35 -3.54
N VAL A 142 -18.42 6.90 -3.99
CA VAL A 142 -19.63 6.13 -4.25
C VAL A 142 -19.52 5.37 -5.57
N VAL A 143 -19.63 4.05 -5.48
CA VAL A 143 -19.58 3.12 -6.62
C VAL A 143 -20.99 2.81 -7.14
N PHE A 144 -21.95 2.71 -6.22
CA PHE A 144 -23.36 2.49 -6.52
C PHE A 144 -24.21 3.13 -5.43
N SER A 145 -25.33 3.74 -5.81
CA SER A 145 -26.30 4.25 -4.84
C SER A 145 -27.71 4.15 -5.39
N GLN A 146 -28.57 3.45 -4.67
CA GLN A 146 -30.00 3.38 -4.89
C GLN A 146 -30.73 3.33 -3.55
N GLU A 147 -32.05 3.51 -3.57
CA GLU A 147 -32.86 3.44 -2.37
C GLU A 147 -32.71 2.05 -1.72
N GLY A 148 -32.13 2.02 -0.53
CA GLY A 148 -31.88 0.81 0.25
C GLY A 148 -30.43 0.30 0.24
N LEU A 149 -29.59 0.70 -0.73
CA LEU A 149 -28.21 0.26 -0.82
C LEU A 149 -27.28 1.33 -1.38
N THR A 150 -26.22 1.64 -0.63
CA THR A 150 -25.07 2.40 -1.12
C THR A 150 -23.81 1.55 -1.03
N LEU A 151 -23.02 1.53 -2.09
CA LEU A 151 -21.70 0.91 -2.13
C LEU A 151 -20.64 1.99 -2.21
N LEU A 152 -19.69 1.97 -1.27
CA LEU A 152 -18.48 2.79 -1.30
C LEU A 152 -17.29 1.95 -1.74
N ASN A 153 -16.37 2.57 -2.46
CA ASN A 153 -15.06 2.01 -2.76
C ASN A 153 -14.19 2.00 -1.49
N MET A 154 -13.26 1.06 -1.42
CA MET A 154 -12.19 1.10 -0.43
C MET A 154 -11.21 2.23 -0.69
N ASP A 155 -10.54 2.66 0.39
CA ASP A 155 -9.48 3.66 0.32
C ASP A 155 -8.49 3.34 -0.81
N ARG A 156 -8.17 4.35 -1.62
CA ARG A 156 -7.29 4.21 -2.80
C ARG A 156 -5.88 3.84 -2.39
N ILE A 157 -5.41 4.30 -1.23
CA ILE A 157 -4.07 3.94 -0.73
C ILE A 157 -4.04 2.46 -0.36
N TYR A 158 -5.06 1.97 0.33
CA TYR A 158 -5.24 0.54 0.60
C TYR A 158 -5.30 -0.28 -0.70
N THR A 159 -6.12 0.15 -1.66
CA THR A 159 -6.31 -0.51 -2.96
C THR A 159 -5.01 -0.58 -3.76
N PHE A 160 -4.25 0.52 -3.82
CA PHE A 160 -2.95 0.58 -4.46
C PHE A 160 -1.96 -0.39 -3.79
N LYS A 161 -1.83 -0.32 -2.47
CA LYS A 161 -0.94 -1.18 -1.69
C LYS A 161 -1.28 -2.66 -1.89
N ARG A 162 -2.58 -2.98 -1.86
CA ARG A 162 -3.10 -4.32 -2.08
C ARG A 162 -2.72 -4.86 -3.46
N ARG A 163 -2.85 -4.06 -4.51
CA ARG A 163 -2.47 -4.44 -5.88
C ARG A 163 -0.97 -4.75 -5.97
N LEU A 164 -0.12 -3.99 -5.29
CA LEU A 164 1.31 -4.28 -5.21
C LEU A 164 1.61 -5.62 -4.51
N CYS A 165 0.92 -5.92 -3.40
CA CYS A 165 1.08 -7.22 -2.74
C CYS A 165 0.67 -8.39 -3.65
N ILE A 166 -0.43 -8.23 -4.42
CA ILE A 166 -0.88 -9.26 -5.38
C ILE A 166 0.17 -9.48 -6.47
N LEU A 167 0.76 -8.39 -6.98
CA LEU A 167 1.84 -8.46 -7.96
C LEU A 167 3.08 -9.18 -7.42
N SER A 168 3.43 -8.96 -6.15
CA SER A 168 4.59 -9.61 -5.51
C SER A 168 4.45 -11.12 -5.39
N ASN A 169 3.22 -11.63 -5.27
CA ASN A 169 2.96 -13.04 -4.97
C ASN A 169 2.62 -13.87 -6.22
N ARG A 170 2.57 -13.27 -7.41
CA ARG A 170 2.30 -13.98 -8.66
C ARG A 170 3.62 -14.33 -9.38
N PRO A 171 3.83 -15.59 -9.81
CA PRO A 171 4.96 -15.91 -10.67
C PRO A 171 4.82 -15.17 -11.99
N PHE A 172 5.92 -14.56 -12.45
CA PHE A 172 5.99 -13.71 -13.64
C PHE A 172 5.17 -14.28 -14.81
N SER A 173 4.11 -13.58 -15.21
CA SER A 173 3.20 -13.99 -16.28
C SER A 173 3.01 -12.86 -17.29
N ARG A 174 2.48 -13.18 -18.47
CA ARG A 174 2.25 -12.20 -19.56
C ARG A 174 1.31 -11.04 -19.16
N SER A 175 0.59 -11.16 -18.04
CA SER A 175 -0.29 -10.13 -17.46
C SER A 175 0.43 -9.04 -16.63
N ASP A 176 1.74 -9.16 -16.42
CA ASP A 176 2.49 -8.27 -15.52
C ASP A 176 2.59 -6.85 -16.05
N GLY A 177 2.65 -6.68 -17.38
CA GLY A 177 2.66 -5.36 -18.03
C GLY A 177 1.35 -4.59 -17.83
N GLN A 178 0.20 -5.28 -17.93
CA GLN A 178 -1.11 -4.67 -17.68
C GLN A 178 -1.30 -4.33 -16.20
N SER A 179 -0.85 -5.22 -15.31
CA SER A 179 -0.94 -5.02 -13.86
C SER A 179 -0.05 -3.88 -13.38
N MET A 180 1.17 -3.76 -13.92
CA MET A 180 2.06 -2.63 -13.68
C MET A 180 1.45 -1.32 -14.17
N THR A 181 0.85 -1.32 -15.37
CA THR A 181 0.16 -0.15 -15.93
C THR A 181 -1.00 0.29 -15.03
N SER A 182 -1.80 -0.66 -14.53
CA SER A 182 -2.86 -0.40 -13.55
C SER A 182 -2.32 0.20 -12.25
N CYS A 183 -1.20 -0.30 -11.72
CA CYS A 183 -0.54 0.30 -10.55
C CYS A 183 -0.08 1.75 -10.81
N VAL A 184 0.49 2.03 -11.97
CA VAL A 184 0.92 3.39 -12.36
C VAL A 184 -0.29 4.32 -12.47
N GLN A 185 -1.41 3.85 -13.03
CA GLN A 185 -2.66 4.62 -13.12
C GLN A 185 -3.25 4.92 -11.74
N LEU A 186 -3.31 3.93 -10.84
CA LEU A 186 -3.75 4.12 -9.46
C LEU A 186 -2.85 5.10 -8.71
N LEU A 187 -1.53 5.00 -8.90
CA LEU A 187 -0.58 5.95 -8.31
C LEU A 187 -0.79 7.36 -8.87
N HIS A 188 -1.05 7.51 -10.16
CA HIS A 188 -1.36 8.81 -10.75
C HIS A 188 -2.60 9.44 -10.12
N ARG A 189 -3.67 8.65 -9.99
CA ARG A 189 -4.90 9.09 -9.35
C ARG A 189 -4.67 9.55 -7.91
N LEU A 190 -3.91 8.77 -7.13
CA LEU A 190 -3.50 9.16 -5.79
C LEU A 190 -2.72 10.47 -5.77
N ILE A 191 -1.76 10.66 -6.67
CA ILE A 191 -0.99 11.91 -6.73
C ILE A 191 -1.91 13.10 -7.05
N VAL A 192 -2.86 12.92 -7.97
CA VAL A 192 -3.85 13.95 -8.32
C VAL A 192 -4.73 14.30 -7.12
N ASP A 193 -5.26 13.30 -6.40
CA ASP A 193 -6.08 13.50 -5.20
C ASP A 193 -5.33 14.30 -4.12
N PHE A 194 -4.01 14.12 -4.03
CA PHE A 194 -3.13 14.80 -3.09
C PHE A 194 -2.42 16.03 -3.70
N GLN A 195 -3.06 16.70 -4.67
CA GLN A 195 -2.60 17.97 -5.27
C GLN A 195 -1.20 17.89 -5.90
N GLY A 196 -0.82 16.74 -6.45
CA GLY A 196 0.48 16.54 -7.08
C GLY A 196 1.63 16.25 -6.11
N ARG A 197 1.36 16.11 -4.81
CA ARG A 197 2.41 15.89 -3.80
C ARG A 197 2.94 14.45 -3.86
N PRO A 198 4.26 14.24 -3.96
CA PRO A 198 4.84 12.91 -3.93
C PRO A 198 4.75 12.29 -2.52
N PHE A 199 4.58 10.97 -2.48
CA PHE A 199 4.61 10.19 -1.25
C PHE A 199 6.05 9.79 -0.90
N SER A 200 6.35 9.68 0.40
CA SER A 200 7.62 9.09 0.83
C SER A 200 7.55 7.56 0.76
N LYS A 201 8.66 6.88 0.46
CA LYS A 201 8.71 5.41 0.55
C LYS A 201 8.26 4.88 1.92
N ALA A 202 8.68 5.54 3.00
CA ALA A 202 8.32 5.16 4.37
C ALA A 202 6.82 5.29 4.69
N PHE A 203 6.08 6.12 3.94
CA PHE A 203 4.64 6.26 4.11
C PHE A 203 3.92 4.94 3.82
N PHE A 204 4.24 4.29 2.70
CA PHE A 204 3.61 3.03 2.32
C PHE A 204 3.91 1.89 3.30
N HIS A 205 5.05 1.93 3.98
CA HIS A 205 5.40 0.96 5.02
C HIS A 205 4.64 1.17 6.33
N ARG A 206 4.26 2.42 6.65
CA ARG A 206 3.52 2.75 7.88
C ARG A 206 2.00 2.63 7.72
N VAL A 207 1.48 2.98 6.55
CA VAL A 207 0.04 2.96 6.30
C VAL A 207 -0.39 1.56 5.93
N TYR A 208 -1.40 1.03 6.64
CA TYR A 208 -1.84 -0.38 6.53
C TYR A 208 -0.69 -1.36 6.73
N GLU A 209 -0.03 -1.33 7.89
CA GLU A 209 1.14 -2.17 8.24
C GLU A 209 0.92 -3.66 7.93
N GLN A 210 -0.33 -4.12 8.05
CA GLN A 210 -0.72 -5.48 7.77
C GLN A 210 -0.63 -5.93 6.30
N LEU A 211 -0.36 -4.99 5.38
CA LEU A 211 -0.03 -5.27 3.98
C LEU A 211 1.46 -4.98 3.82
N ASP A 212 2.30 -5.98 3.59
CA ASP A 212 3.71 -5.73 3.33
C ASP A 212 3.97 -5.60 1.83
N VAL A 213 4.77 -4.61 1.43
CA VAL A 213 5.07 -4.34 0.02
C VAL A 213 6.58 -4.35 -0.19
N SER A 214 7.00 -5.15 -1.17
CA SER A 214 8.41 -5.21 -1.58
C SER A 214 8.92 -3.83 -2.03
N ASP A 215 10.07 -3.45 -1.46
CA ASP A 215 10.82 -2.26 -1.83
C ASP A 215 11.22 -2.22 -3.30
N GLU A 216 11.47 -3.39 -3.89
CA GLU A 216 11.82 -3.52 -5.30
C GLU A 216 10.65 -3.13 -6.19
N LEU A 217 9.43 -3.58 -5.85
CA LEU A 217 8.22 -3.24 -6.59
C LEU A 217 7.85 -1.76 -6.44
N LEU A 218 7.95 -1.19 -5.23
CA LEU A 218 7.74 0.25 -5.04
C LEU A 218 8.72 1.08 -5.89
N THR A 219 9.98 0.63 -5.95
CA THR A 219 11.00 1.28 -6.79
C THR A 219 10.66 1.13 -8.28
N ALA A 220 10.25 -0.06 -8.73
CA ALA A 220 9.87 -0.33 -10.11
C ALA A 220 8.65 0.47 -10.57
N VAL A 221 7.63 0.61 -9.72
CA VAL A 221 6.44 1.42 -10.01
C VAL A 221 6.80 2.90 -10.02
N ALA A 222 7.66 3.36 -9.10
CA ALA A 222 8.13 4.74 -9.08
C ALA A 222 8.92 5.11 -10.35
N THR A 223 9.80 4.21 -10.83
CA THR A 223 10.54 4.44 -12.08
C THR A 223 9.62 4.38 -13.29
N ALA A 224 8.68 3.43 -13.35
CA ALA A 224 7.67 3.35 -14.41
C ALA A 224 6.81 4.62 -14.45
N TYR A 225 6.33 5.09 -13.30
CA TYR A 225 5.57 6.33 -13.19
C TYR A 225 6.36 7.54 -13.69
N LYS A 226 7.61 7.69 -13.24
CA LYS A 226 8.50 8.78 -13.67
C LYS A 226 8.73 8.76 -15.19
N ASN A 227 8.84 7.57 -15.78
CA ASN A 227 9.02 7.42 -17.21
C ASN A 227 7.79 7.89 -18.01
N VAL A 228 6.60 7.58 -17.52
CA VAL A 228 5.31 7.90 -18.16
C VAL A 228 4.92 9.36 -17.96
N HIS A 229 4.91 9.84 -16.71
CA HIS A 229 4.37 11.16 -16.35
C HIS A 229 5.43 12.26 -16.19
N LYS A 230 6.73 11.93 -16.31
CA LYS A 230 7.87 12.86 -16.10
C LYS A 230 7.87 13.58 -14.75
N GLN A 231 7.10 13.09 -13.78
CA GLN A 231 6.98 13.62 -12.42
C GLN A 231 7.39 12.55 -11.41
N GLU A 232 7.93 12.97 -10.26
CA GLU A 232 8.21 12.05 -9.16
C GLU A 232 6.93 11.84 -8.33
N ALA A 233 6.50 10.58 -8.19
CA ALA A 233 5.39 10.21 -7.32
C ALA A 233 5.84 9.63 -5.98
N ILE A 234 7.00 8.96 -5.93
CA ILE A 234 7.52 8.34 -4.72
C ILE A 234 8.96 8.82 -4.50
N ILE A 235 9.20 9.49 -3.38
CA ILE A 235 10.53 9.91 -2.96
C ILE A 235 11.26 8.68 -2.43
N LEU A 236 12.22 8.21 -3.22
CA LEU A 236 13.13 7.12 -2.87
C LEU A 236 14.32 7.71 -2.09
N PRO A 237 14.71 7.13 -0.94
CA PRO A 237 15.89 7.58 -0.23
C PRO A 237 17.13 7.46 -1.15
N PRO A 238 18.09 8.40 -1.07
CA PRO A 238 19.32 8.30 -1.84
C PRO A 238 19.97 6.94 -1.60
N ARG A 239 20.19 6.16 -2.66
CA ARG A 239 21.01 4.94 -2.52
C ARG A 239 22.36 5.39 -1.99
N ALA A 240 22.77 4.86 -0.84
CA ALA A 240 24.11 5.08 -0.31
C ALA A 240 25.08 4.73 -1.45
N LYS A 241 25.74 5.74 -2.01
CA LYS A 241 26.76 5.52 -3.02
C LYS A 241 27.75 4.57 -2.35
N ALA A 242 27.99 3.42 -2.97
CA ALA A 242 29.00 2.48 -2.50
C ALA A 242 30.26 3.30 -2.20
N GLU A 243 30.63 3.36 -0.92
CA GLU A 243 31.89 3.94 -0.49
C GLU A 243 32.94 3.29 -1.37
N HIS A 244 33.53 4.08 -2.26
CA HIS A 244 34.73 3.66 -2.93
C HIS A 244 35.70 3.37 -1.80
N SER A 245 36.01 2.08 -1.63
CA SER A 245 37.10 1.56 -0.82
C SER A 245 38.29 2.49 -0.98
N ARG A 246 38.42 3.45 -0.06
CA ARG A 246 39.64 4.20 0.11
C ARG A 246 40.58 3.17 0.69
N LYS A 247 41.32 2.48 -0.18
CA LYS A 247 42.47 1.66 0.19
C LYS A 247 43.40 2.55 1.01
N SER A 248 43.24 2.53 2.32
CA SER A 248 44.21 3.07 3.25
C SER A 248 45.50 2.29 3.04
N PRO A 249 46.62 2.91 2.65
CA PRO A 249 47.86 2.19 2.45
C PRO A 249 48.31 1.63 3.81
N ILE A 250 48.43 0.30 3.86
CA ILE A 250 49.02 -0.44 4.96
C ILE A 250 50.44 0.12 5.16
N ARG A 251 50.65 0.86 6.25
CA ARG A 251 52.01 1.20 6.72
C ARG A 251 52.65 -0.10 7.20
N SER A 252 53.69 -0.54 6.50
CA SER A 252 54.54 -1.65 6.94
C SER A 252 55.19 -1.31 8.29
N ALA A 253 54.95 -2.19 9.27
CA ALA A 253 55.60 -2.13 10.57
C ALA A 253 57.10 -2.40 10.39
N ARG A 254 57.93 -1.38 10.64
CA ARG A 254 59.39 -1.50 10.62
C ARG A 254 59.85 -2.20 11.89
N VAL A 255 60.40 -3.40 11.72
CA VAL A 255 61.14 -4.18 12.73
C VAL A 255 62.22 -3.31 13.36
N ARG A 256 62.13 -3.05 14.68
CA ARG A 256 63.14 -2.34 15.46
C ARG A 256 64.09 -3.37 16.10
N ARG A 257 65.31 -3.44 15.56
CA ARG A 257 66.45 -4.17 16.14
C ARG A 257 66.80 -3.62 17.52
N GLN A 258 67.00 -4.51 18.49
CA GLN A 258 67.65 -4.21 19.77
C GLN A 258 69.16 -4.00 19.58
N PRO A 259 69.79 -3.06 20.33
CA PRO A 259 71.22 -3.12 20.63
C PRO A 259 71.50 -3.39 22.13
N PRO A 260 72.68 -3.95 22.47
CA PRO A 260 73.08 -4.40 23.82
C PRO A 260 73.70 -3.27 24.67
N PRO A 261 74.06 -3.52 25.96
CA PRO A 261 74.13 -2.49 27.00
C PRO A 261 75.55 -1.99 27.30
N ALA A 262 75.68 -0.71 27.72
CA ALA A 262 76.85 -0.23 28.46
C ALA A 262 76.59 1.06 29.27
N LYS A 263 76.62 0.90 30.60
CA LYS A 263 77.33 1.67 31.64
C LYS A 263 77.54 3.20 31.51
N SER A 264 76.87 3.90 32.43
CA SER A 264 77.35 4.98 33.32
C SER A 264 78.50 5.92 32.91
N SER A 265 78.17 7.21 32.76
CA SER A 265 78.92 8.40 33.24
C SER A 265 78.03 9.62 32.94
N VAL A 266 77.40 10.29 33.91
CA VAL A 266 77.91 11.29 34.86
C VAL A 266 78.62 12.48 34.19
N ALA A 267 77.99 13.65 34.39
CA ALA A 267 78.56 14.98 34.56
C ALA A 267 78.86 15.90 33.34
N VAL A 268 78.10 17.01 33.35
CA VAL A 268 78.56 18.42 33.30
C VAL A 268 78.50 19.19 31.96
N LYS A 269 77.50 20.08 31.94
CA LYS A 269 77.41 21.50 31.55
C LYS A 269 78.15 22.06 30.32
N SER A 270 77.36 22.90 29.64
CA SER A 270 77.64 24.23 29.06
C SER A 270 77.89 24.35 27.56
N GLY A 271 77.28 25.39 26.95
CA GLY A 271 77.76 26.01 25.71
C GLY A 271 76.80 25.97 24.51
N VAL A 272 76.11 27.08 24.26
CA VAL A 272 75.32 27.51 23.07
C VAL A 272 76.20 27.48 21.78
N PRO A 273 75.73 27.25 20.51
CA PRO A 273 74.89 28.23 19.75
C PRO A 273 74.02 27.80 18.53
N VAL A 274 72.95 28.59 18.30
CA VAL A 274 72.51 29.24 17.02
C VAL A 274 71.85 28.44 15.86
N LYS A 275 70.63 28.94 15.52
CA LYS A 275 69.92 29.11 14.22
C LYS A 275 69.13 27.99 13.50
N ALA A 276 67.87 28.40 13.24
CA ALA A 276 67.10 28.35 11.99
C ALA A 276 66.27 27.10 11.65
N GLY A 277 64.96 27.30 11.40
CA GLY A 277 64.14 26.35 10.63
C GLY A 277 62.63 26.38 10.88
N VAL A 278 61.92 27.34 10.27
CA VAL A 278 60.53 27.27 9.71
C VAL A 278 59.40 26.59 10.53
N PRO A 279 58.32 27.32 10.93
CA PRO A 279 57.12 26.70 11.50
C PRO A 279 56.18 26.19 10.40
N ALA A 280 55.99 24.86 10.34
CA ALA A 280 54.91 24.26 9.59
C ALA A 280 53.56 24.55 10.27
N LYS A 281 52.75 25.35 9.57
CA LYS A 281 51.31 25.62 9.72
C LYS A 281 50.57 24.64 10.65
N ARG A 282 50.47 24.97 11.94
CA ARG A 282 49.43 24.43 12.82
C ARG A 282 48.13 25.17 12.53
N GLY A 283 47.11 24.45 12.07
CA GLY A 283 45.75 24.96 11.99
C GLY A 283 45.21 25.36 13.37
N PRO A 284 44.12 26.12 13.43
CA PRO A 284 43.54 26.60 14.68
C PRO A 284 43.17 25.42 15.58
N LYS A 285 43.64 25.46 16.83
CA LYS A 285 43.27 24.47 17.85
C LYS A 285 41.79 24.65 18.19
N THR A 286 41.00 23.60 18.01
CA THR A 286 39.62 23.56 18.52
C THR A 286 39.65 23.54 20.06
N PRO A 287 38.84 24.38 20.72
CA PRO A 287 38.71 24.35 22.18
C PRO A 287 38.11 23.03 22.64
N LEU A 288 38.58 22.51 23.78
CA LEU A 288 38.13 21.22 24.33
C LEU A 288 36.97 21.39 25.31
N SER A 289 36.71 22.62 25.79
CA SER A 289 35.61 22.93 26.70
C SER A 289 35.06 24.35 26.49
N ALA A 290 33.80 24.58 26.87
CA ALA A 290 33.11 25.86 26.74
C ALA A 290 33.74 27.00 27.58
N SER A 291 34.62 26.66 28.52
CA SER A 291 35.42 27.61 29.31
C SER A 291 36.62 28.19 28.55
N ASP A 292 37.00 27.63 27.40
CA ASP A 292 38.19 28.03 26.62
C ASP A 292 37.91 29.16 25.60
N VAL A 293 36.71 29.75 25.63
CA VAL A 293 36.26 30.76 24.65
C VAL A 293 36.23 32.13 25.33
N THR A 294 37.02 33.09 24.82
CA THR A 294 37.03 34.47 25.33
C THR A 294 35.72 35.21 24.99
N PRO A 295 35.35 36.29 25.70
CA PRO A 295 34.06 36.96 25.55
C PRO A 295 33.74 37.46 24.13
N ILE A 296 34.77 37.71 23.31
CA ILE A 296 34.63 38.24 21.95
C ILE A 296 34.17 37.14 20.97
N THR A 297 34.63 35.90 21.14
CA THR A 297 34.22 34.79 20.25
C THR A 297 32.90 34.15 20.67
N ARG A 298 32.44 34.37 21.90
CA ARG A 298 31.14 33.85 22.39
C ARG A 298 29.94 34.35 21.58
N ASN A 299 29.98 35.58 21.06
CA ASN A 299 28.86 36.17 20.33
C ASN A 299 28.68 35.56 18.92
N GLU A 300 29.77 35.10 18.29
CA GLU A 300 29.74 34.45 16.98
C GLU A 300 29.19 33.02 17.05
N TRP A 301 29.34 32.34 18.20
CA TRP A 301 28.74 31.02 18.43
C TRP A 301 27.24 31.06 18.78
N ASN A 302 26.70 32.21 19.17
CA ASN A 302 25.26 32.36 19.41
C ASN A 302 24.42 32.21 18.14
N ILE A 303 24.99 32.33 16.93
CA ILE A 303 24.29 32.02 15.68
C ILE A 303 23.89 30.54 15.60
N LEU A 304 24.64 29.64 16.22
CA LEU A 304 24.33 28.20 16.23
C LEU A 304 23.34 27.80 17.33
N VAL A 305 23.07 28.68 18.29
CA VAL A 305 22.20 28.42 19.45
C VAL A 305 20.92 29.29 19.43
N SER A 306 20.89 30.37 18.63
CA SER A 306 19.72 31.25 18.50
C SER A 306 18.57 30.54 17.80
N GLN A 307 17.39 30.61 18.43
CA GLN A 307 16.17 29.93 18.01
C GLN A 307 15.51 30.54 16.76
N ASP A 308 16.05 31.64 16.22
CA ASP A 308 15.44 32.41 15.13
C ASP A 308 15.86 31.99 13.70
N ILE A 309 16.84 31.09 13.53
CA ILE A 309 17.17 30.53 12.19
C ILE A 309 16.28 29.31 11.86
N ARG A 310 15.44 28.85 12.79
CA ARG A 310 14.49 27.75 12.54
C ARG A 310 13.26 28.15 11.72
N GLN A 311 13.12 29.40 11.28
CA GLN A 311 11.87 29.90 10.67
C GLN A 311 11.85 30.04 9.14
N LEU A 312 12.87 29.59 8.39
CA LEU A 312 12.81 29.57 6.92
C LEU A 312 13.17 28.18 6.37
N GLN A 313 12.24 27.24 6.55
CA GLN A 313 12.15 26.03 5.74
C GLN A 313 10.72 25.96 5.18
N PRO A 314 10.52 25.64 3.90
CA PRO A 314 9.19 25.36 3.39
C PRO A 314 8.59 24.24 4.24
N THR A 315 7.44 24.50 4.84
CA THR A 315 6.75 23.54 5.70
C THR A 315 6.32 22.34 4.86
N VAL A 316 7.21 21.35 4.74
CA VAL A 316 6.85 19.98 4.38
C VAL A 316 6.10 19.44 5.59
N THR A 317 4.78 19.64 5.59
CA THR A 317 3.87 18.99 6.53
C THR A 317 3.92 17.49 6.28
N LYS A 318 4.84 16.80 6.95
CA LYS A 318 4.81 15.35 7.08
C LYS A 318 3.58 15.01 7.90
N TRP A 319 2.48 14.66 7.23
CA TRP A 319 1.32 14.10 7.90
C TRP A 319 1.69 12.72 8.44
N THR A 320 1.70 12.60 9.77
CA THR A 320 1.72 11.31 10.47
C THR A 320 0.44 11.23 11.29
N PRO A 321 -0.58 10.48 10.87
CA PRO A 321 -1.65 10.13 11.79
C PRO A 321 -1.05 9.23 12.88
N SER A 322 -1.11 9.70 14.12
CA SER A 322 -0.71 8.94 15.31
C SER A 322 -1.77 7.86 15.56
N PRO A 323 -1.41 6.57 15.73
CA PRO A 323 -2.35 5.57 16.23
C PRO A 323 -2.56 5.84 17.72
N THR A 324 -3.81 6.09 18.11
CA THR A 324 -4.24 6.12 19.51
C THR A 324 -4.04 4.73 20.10
N VAL A 325 -2.96 4.54 20.87
CA VAL A 325 -2.79 3.37 21.71
C VAL A 325 -3.75 3.53 22.88
N LEU A 326 -4.90 2.84 22.82
CA LEU A 326 -5.73 2.63 24.00
C LEU A 326 -5.00 1.66 24.91
N ALA A 327 -4.38 2.21 25.95
CA ALA A 327 -3.89 1.43 27.08
C ALA A 327 -5.10 0.80 27.79
N VAL A 328 -5.02 -0.51 27.98
CA VAL A 328 -5.92 -1.32 28.80
C VAL A 328 -5.89 -0.83 30.24
N ALA A 329 -7.06 -0.59 30.81
CA ALA A 329 -7.34 -0.60 32.25
C ALA A 329 -8.67 -1.33 32.47
#